data_AF-A0AAE0ZQ48-F1
#
_entry.id   AF-A0AAE0ZQ48-F1
#
_cell.length_a   1.000
_cell.length_b   1.000
_cell.length_c   1.000
_cell.angle_alpha   90.00
_cell.angle_beta   90.00
_cell.angle_gamma   90.00
#
_symmetry.space_group_name_H-M   'P 1'
#
loop_
_entity.id
_entity.type
_entity.pdbx_description
1 polymer ?
#
loop_
_entity_poly.entity_id
_entity_poly.type
_entity_poly.pdbx_seq_one_letter_code
_entity_poly.pdbx_strand_id
1 'polypeptide(L)'
;MVDNCPLVYSAPTEMVDNCPLVYSAPTEMVDNCPLVYSAPTEMVDNCPLVYSAPTEMVDNCPLVYSAPTEMVDNCPLVYSAPTEMVDNCPLVYSAPTEMVDNCPLVYSAPTEMVDNCPLVYSALNEHLS
;
A
#
# COMPACT_ATOMS: atom_id res chain seq x y z
N MET A 1 16.85 -7.54 -14.23
CA MET A 1 16.02 -8.57 -13.57
C MET A 1 16.88 -9.39 -12.63
N VAL A 2 16.44 -9.54 -11.38
CA VAL A 2 16.97 -10.47 -10.38
C VAL A 2 15.90 -11.54 -10.15
N ASP A 3 16.28 -12.80 -10.16
CA ASP A 3 15.36 -13.93 -10.02
C ASP A 3 15.90 -14.94 -9.01
N ASN A 4 15.01 -15.51 -8.20
CA ASN A 4 15.30 -16.60 -7.27
C ASN A 4 16.46 -16.30 -6.30
N CYS A 5 16.52 -15.07 -5.80
CA CYS A 5 17.55 -14.63 -4.85
C CYS A 5 17.00 -14.68 -3.42
N PRO A 6 17.73 -15.23 -2.43
CA PRO A 6 17.25 -15.26 -1.04
C PRO A 6 17.19 -13.88 -0.39
N LEU A 7 18.01 -12.93 -0.86
CA LEU A 7 18.08 -11.56 -0.36
C LEU A 7 18.65 -10.66 -1.45
N VAL A 8 17.97 -9.56 -1.74
CA VAL A 8 18.48 -8.53 -2.64
C VAL A 8 18.87 -7.30 -1.85
N TYR A 9 20.12 -6.86 -2.02
CA TYR A 9 20.60 -5.55 -1.61
C TYR A 9 21.21 -4.86 -2.84
N SER A 10 20.47 -3.95 -3.47
CA SER A 10 20.89 -3.36 -4.75
C SER A 10 20.48 -1.90 -4.93
N ALA A 11 21.28 -1.19 -5.75
CA ALA A 11 20.88 0.03 -6.44
C ALA A 11 20.36 -0.33 -7.87
N PRO A 12 19.79 0.61 -8.66
CA PRO A 12 18.58 0.41 -9.46
C PRO A 12 18.46 -0.93 -10.19
N THR A 13 17.32 -1.58 -9.99
CA THR A 13 16.94 -2.82 -10.66
C THR A 13 15.56 -2.69 -11.28
N GLU A 14 15.39 -3.06 -12.54
CA GLU A 14 14.06 -2.99 -13.20
C GLU A 14 13.07 -4.00 -12.57
N MET A 15 13.49 -5.23 -12.31
CA MET A 15 12.57 -6.30 -11.87
C MET A 15 13.24 -7.22 -10.87
N VAL A 16 12.50 -7.59 -9.82
CA VAL A 16 12.85 -8.64 -8.85
C VAL A 16 11.70 -9.63 -8.77
N ASP A 17 12.00 -10.92 -8.95
CA ASP A 17 11.03 -12.00 -8.89
C ASP A 17 11.48 -13.07 -7.86
N ASN A 18 10.52 -13.63 -7.12
CA ASN A 18 10.69 -14.73 -6.18
C ASN A 18 11.82 -14.51 -5.16
N CYS A 19 11.82 -13.35 -4.51
CA CYS A 19 12.80 -12.99 -3.50
C CYS A 19 12.17 -12.94 -2.11
N PRO A 20 12.63 -13.72 -1.11
CA PRO A 20 12.10 -13.66 0.25
C PRO A 20 12.15 -12.28 0.92
N LEU A 21 13.19 -11.50 0.61
CA LEU A 21 13.44 -10.21 1.25
C LEU A 21 14.17 -9.27 0.29
N VAL A 22 13.62 -8.07 0.09
CA VAL A 22 14.22 -7.04 -0.77
C VAL A 22 14.51 -5.79 0.05
N TYR A 23 15.76 -5.36 0.02
CA TYR A 23 16.22 -4.04 0.47
C TYR A 23 16.81 -3.29 -0.73
N SER A 24 16.09 -2.37 -1.33
CA SER A 24 16.55 -1.72 -2.57
C SER A 24 16.20 -0.23 -2.68
N ALA A 25 16.98 0.47 -3.50
CA ALA A 25 16.74 1.85 -3.89
C ALA A 25 17.34 2.15 -5.27
N PRO A 26 16.58 2.44 -6.36
CA PRO A 26 15.15 2.18 -6.71
C PRO A 26 14.83 0.77 -7.25
N THR A 27 13.55 0.42 -7.41
CA THR A 27 13.10 -0.77 -8.20
C THR A 27 11.79 -0.50 -8.94
N GLU A 28 11.62 -0.93 -10.20
CA GLU A 28 10.34 -0.73 -10.91
C GLU A 28 9.31 -1.78 -10.46
N MET A 29 9.64 -3.07 -10.50
CA MET A 29 8.70 -4.15 -10.18
C MET A 29 9.26 -5.17 -9.19
N VAL A 30 8.44 -5.54 -8.20
CA VAL A 30 8.69 -6.67 -7.29
C VAL A 30 7.50 -7.63 -7.34
N ASP A 31 7.76 -8.89 -7.67
CA ASP A 31 6.76 -9.96 -7.67
C ASP A 31 7.13 -11.05 -6.66
N ASN A 32 6.13 -11.55 -5.93
CA ASN A 32 6.23 -12.66 -4.97
C ASN A 32 7.33 -12.46 -3.91
N CYS A 33 7.23 -11.38 -3.15
CA CYS A 33 8.17 -11.08 -2.07
C CYS A 33 7.47 -11.05 -0.70
N PRO A 34 7.83 -11.94 0.25
CA PRO A 34 7.33 -11.92 1.62
C PRO A 34 7.46 -10.57 2.34
N LEU A 35 8.56 -9.85 2.12
CA LEU A 35 8.85 -8.60 2.81
C LEU A 35 9.67 -7.67 1.92
N VAL A 36 9.11 -6.49 1.66
CA VAL A 36 9.78 -5.43 0.91
C VAL A 36 10.07 -4.25 1.83
N TYR A 37 11.35 -3.83 1.86
CA TYR A 37 11.77 -2.57 2.46
C TYR A 37 12.50 -1.74 1.39
N SER A 38 11.84 -0.74 0.81
CA SER A 38 12.38 -0.05 -0.36
C SER A 38 12.12 1.46 -0.37
N ALA A 39 12.96 2.17 -1.14
CA ALA A 39 12.80 3.58 -1.44
C ALA A 39 13.45 3.95 -2.79
N PRO A 40 12.72 4.28 -3.88
CA PRO A 40 11.29 4.11 -4.22
C PRO A 40 10.97 2.78 -4.96
N THR A 41 9.67 2.43 -5.07
CA THR A 41 9.18 1.31 -5.90
C THR A 41 7.93 1.68 -6.71
N GLU A 42 7.82 1.27 -7.97
CA GLU A 42 6.60 1.53 -8.77
C GLU A 42 5.52 0.49 -8.46
N MET A 43 5.83 -0.81 -8.55
CA MET A 43 4.85 -1.87 -8.39
C MET A 43 5.31 -3.00 -7.47
N VAL A 44 4.43 -3.41 -6.55
CA VAL A 44 4.59 -4.61 -5.72
C VAL A 44 3.36 -5.51 -5.88
N ASP A 45 3.58 -6.74 -6.30
CA ASP A 45 2.55 -7.78 -6.39
C ASP A 45 2.83 -8.91 -5.37
N ASN A 46 1.78 -9.37 -4.69
CA ASN A 46 1.78 -10.49 -3.75
C ASN A 46 2.85 -10.38 -2.66
N CYS A 47 2.71 -9.37 -1.79
CA CYS A 47 3.61 -9.15 -0.67
C CYS A 47 2.88 -9.18 0.67
N PRO A 48 3.16 -10.13 1.58
CA PRO A 48 2.65 -10.15 2.95
C PRO A 48 2.79 -8.84 3.73
N LEU A 49 3.92 -8.15 3.57
CA LEU A 49 4.21 -6.93 4.32
C LEU A 49 5.08 -5.97 3.49
N VAL A 50 4.56 -4.78 3.23
CA VAL A 50 5.29 -3.70 2.57
C VAL A 50 5.60 -2.60 3.58
N TYR A 51 6.89 -2.25 3.67
CA TYR A 51 7.34 -1.03 4.35
C TYR A 51 8.11 -0.17 3.34
N SER A 52 7.52 0.91 2.86
CA SER A 52 8.11 1.66 1.75
C SER A 52 7.90 3.17 1.84
N ALA A 53 8.80 3.90 1.18
CA ALA A 53 8.69 5.33 0.97
C ALA A 53 9.41 5.76 -0.32
N PRO A 54 8.72 6.19 -1.39
CA PRO A 54 7.31 6.05 -1.82
C PRO A 54 6.98 4.74 -2.57
N THR A 55 5.69 4.44 -2.79
CA THR A 55 5.22 3.37 -3.70
C THR A 55 4.03 3.82 -4.56
N GLU A 56 3.98 3.46 -5.85
CA GLU A 56 2.82 3.79 -6.69
C GLU A 56 1.69 2.76 -6.52
N MET A 57 1.97 1.47 -6.68
CA MET A 57 0.95 0.42 -6.67
C MET A 57 1.33 -0.78 -5.79
N VAL A 58 0.37 -1.23 -4.97
CA VAL A 58 0.45 -2.48 -4.20
C VAL A 58 -0.79 -3.32 -4.45
N ASP A 59 -0.60 -4.55 -4.91
CA ASP A 59 -1.66 -5.55 -5.07
C ASP A 59 -1.45 -6.72 -4.08
N ASN A 60 -2.54 -7.21 -3.49
CA ASN A 60 -2.61 -8.38 -2.62
C ASN A 60 -1.60 -8.35 -1.46
N CYS A 61 -1.74 -7.35 -0.59
CA CYS A 61 -0.89 -7.18 0.59
C CYS A 61 -1.68 -7.26 1.89
N PRO A 62 -1.45 -8.25 2.78
CA PRO A 62 -2.01 -8.33 4.12
C PRO A 62 -1.88 -7.06 4.97
N LEU A 63 -0.74 -6.39 4.89
CA LEU A 63 -0.45 -5.20 5.70
C LEU A 63 0.48 -4.24 4.95
N VAL A 64 -0.01 -3.02 4.70
CA VAL A 64 0.78 -1.95 4.12
C VAL A 64 1.09 -0.90 5.20
N TYR A 65 2.37 -0.59 5.36
CA TYR A 65 2.83 0.58 6.10
C TYR A 65 3.68 1.47 5.19
N SER A 66 3.14 2.59 4.73
CA SER A 66 3.79 3.38 3.69
C SER A 66 3.59 4.88 3.82
N ALA A 67 4.53 5.63 3.25
CA ALA A 67 4.45 7.07 3.11
C ALA A 67 5.24 7.57 1.89
N PRO A 68 4.61 8.11 0.82
CA PRO A 68 3.21 8.03 0.33
C PRO A 68 2.89 6.75 -0.50
N THR A 69 1.60 6.49 -0.76
CA THR A 69 1.13 5.47 -1.73
C THR A 69 0.03 5.98 -2.65
N GLU A 70 0.04 5.64 -3.95
CA GLU A 70 -1.06 6.04 -4.85
C GLU A 70 -2.22 5.02 -4.79
N MET A 71 -1.95 3.73 -4.97
CA MET A 71 -3.00 2.71 -5.07
C MET A 71 -2.71 1.47 -4.23
N VAL A 72 -3.72 0.99 -3.50
CA VAL A 72 -3.71 -0.30 -2.79
C VAL A 72 -4.97 -1.09 -3.12
N ASP A 73 -4.79 -2.33 -3.58
CA ASP A 73 -5.88 -3.29 -3.79
C ASP A 73 -5.74 -4.51 -2.87
N ASN A 74 -6.87 -5.04 -2.40
CA ASN A 74 -6.99 -6.27 -1.61
C ASN A 74 -6.06 -6.31 -0.38
N CYS A 75 -6.19 -5.31 0.49
CA CYS A 75 -5.40 -5.21 1.71
C CYS A 75 -6.27 -5.32 2.98
N PRO A 76 -6.10 -6.34 3.83
CA PRO A 76 -6.75 -6.43 5.15
C PRO A 76 -6.63 -5.17 6.02
N LEU A 77 -5.47 -4.52 6.01
CA LEU A 77 -5.17 -3.40 6.90
C LEU A 77 -4.16 -2.43 6.27
N VAL A 78 -4.60 -1.18 6.09
CA VAL A 78 -3.74 -0.10 5.59
C VAL A 78 -3.44 0.89 6.71
N TYR A 79 -2.15 1.13 6.94
CA TYR A 79 -1.65 2.26 7.73
C TYR A 79 -0.80 3.16 6.84
N SER A 80 -1.30 4.32 6.46
CA SER A 80 -0.59 5.15 5.48
C SER A 80 -0.75 6.65 5.70
N ALA A 81 0.22 7.40 5.21
CA ALA A 81 0.18 8.86 5.16
C ALA A 81 1.02 9.40 4.01
N PRO A 82 0.45 10.01 2.94
CA PRO A 82 -0.93 9.99 2.39
C PRO A 82 -1.23 8.77 1.49
N THR A 83 -2.51 8.54 1.15
CA THR A 83 -2.95 7.58 0.10
C THR A 83 -3.98 8.15 -0.86
N GLU A 84 -3.90 7.88 -2.17
CA GLU A 84 -4.94 8.32 -3.12
C GLU A 84 -6.12 7.35 -3.17
N MET A 85 -5.89 6.06 -3.38
CA MET A 85 -6.95 5.06 -3.59
C MET A 85 -6.74 3.78 -2.80
N VAL A 86 -7.80 3.29 -2.14
CA VAL A 86 -7.85 1.96 -1.51
C VAL A 86 -9.11 1.22 -1.96
N ASP A 87 -8.95 0.00 -2.46
CA ASP A 87 -10.04 -0.91 -2.78
C ASP A 87 -9.97 -2.19 -1.93
N ASN A 88 -11.13 -2.73 -1.56
CA ASN A 88 -11.30 -4.00 -0.84
C ASN A 88 -10.46 -4.12 0.44
N CYS A 89 -10.60 -3.15 1.34
CA CYS A 89 -9.88 -3.12 2.61
C CYS A 89 -10.81 -3.24 3.82
N PRO A 90 -10.76 -4.30 4.65
CA PRO A 90 -11.47 -4.41 5.91
C PRO A 90 -11.34 -3.20 6.86
N LEU A 91 -10.14 -2.60 6.93
CA LEU A 91 -9.84 -1.55 7.89
C LEU A 91 -8.76 -0.58 7.38
N VAL A 92 -9.12 0.70 7.26
CA VAL A 92 -8.19 1.76 6.87
C VAL A 92 -7.92 2.71 8.04
N TYR A 93 -6.65 2.96 8.33
CA TYR A 93 -6.18 4.02 9.20
C TYR A 93 -5.25 4.94 8.42
N SER A 94 -5.71 6.15 8.08
CA SER A 94 -4.95 7.02 7.19
C SER A 94 -5.03 8.50 7.52
N ALA A 95 -4.03 9.25 7.05
CA ALA A 95 -4.06 10.70 7.08
C ALA A 95 -3.21 11.28 5.93
N PRO A 96 -3.80 11.93 4.90
CA PRO A 96 -5.17 11.88 4.33
C PRO A 96 -5.41 10.70 3.35
N THR A 97 -6.68 10.45 2.96
CA THR A 97 -7.06 9.57 1.82
C THR A 97 -8.03 10.23 0.84
N GLU A 98 -7.89 10.05 -0.47
CA GLU A 98 -8.85 10.60 -1.43
C GLU A 98 -10.07 9.67 -1.64
N MET A 99 -9.84 8.39 -1.94
CA MET A 99 -10.90 7.43 -2.28
C MET A 99 -10.75 6.09 -1.54
N VAL A 100 -11.86 5.59 -0.99
CA VAL A 100 -11.96 4.24 -0.43
C VAL A 100 -13.21 3.54 -0.98
N ASP A 101 -13.07 2.33 -1.52
CA ASP A 101 -14.18 1.45 -1.89
C ASP A 101 -14.13 0.14 -1.09
N ASN A 102 -15.30 -0.43 -0.81
CA ASN A 102 -15.49 -1.73 -0.15
C ASN A 102 -14.73 -1.88 1.18
N CYS A 103 -14.85 -0.88 2.06
CA CYS A 103 -14.22 -0.89 3.37
C CYS A 103 -15.23 -0.91 4.52
N PRO A 104 -15.33 -1.98 5.33
CA PRO A 104 -16.18 -2.02 6.53
C PRO A 104 -15.96 -0.89 7.54
N LEU A 105 -14.72 -0.42 7.71
CA LEU A 105 -14.36 0.55 8.74
C LEU A 105 -13.19 1.46 8.34
N VAL A 106 -13.45 2.76 8.27
CA VAL A 106 -12.45 3.78 7.95
C VAL A 106 -12.23 4.71 9.14
N TYR A 107 -10.98 4.91 9.53
CA TYR A 107 -10.53 5.96 10.44
C TYR A 107 -9.59 6.90 9.69
N SER A 108 -10.02 8.13 9.44
CA SER A 108 -9.25 9.03 8.59
C SER A 108 -9.30 10.50 9.01
N ALA A 109 -8.33 11.26 8.51
CA ALA A 109 -8.37 12.71 8.59
C ALA A 109 -7.61 13.34 7.42
N PRO A 110 -8.26 14.09 6.50
CA PRO A 110 -9.54 13.93 5.78
C PRO A 110 -9.77 12.61 4.99
N THR A 111 -11.02 12.36 4.57
CA THR A 111 -11.33 11.54 3.37
C THR A 111 -12.31 12.26 2.45
N GLU A 112 -12.08 12.22 1.13
CA GLU A 112 -12.96 12.89 0.15
C GLU A 112 -14.13 12.01 -0.32
N MET A 113 -13.90 10.74 -0.62
CA MET A 113 -14.92 9.80 -1.11
C MET A 113 -14.82 8.43 -0.46
N VAL A 114 -15.95 7.90 0.00
CA VAL A 114 -16.07 6.54 0.52
C VAL A 114 -17.31 5.87 -0.06
N ASP A 115 -17.14 4.72 -0.70
CA ASP A 115 -18.24 3.86 -1.14
C ASP A 115 -18.23 2.53 -0.38
N ASN A 116 -19.42 1.93 -0.20
CA ASN A 116 -19.61 0.63 0.46
C ASN A 116 -18.97 0.51 1.86
N CYS A 117 -18.99 1.60 2.64
CA CYS A 117 -18.48 1.65 4.01
C CYS A 117 -19.58 1.90 5.05
N PRO A 118 -19.93 0.90 5.87
CA PRO A 118 -20.91 1.07 6.94
C PRO A 118 -20.47 2.04 8.05
N LEU A 119 -19.16 2.19 8.30
CA LEU A 119 -18.63 2.96 9.43
C LEU A 119 -17.43 3.82 9.02
N VAL A 120 -17.64 5.14 8.96
CA VAL A 120 -16.58 6.12 8.72
C VAL A 120 -16.42 7.02 9.95
N TYR A 121 -15.18 7.13 10.45
CA TYR A 121 -14.80 8.06 11.50
C TYR A 121 -13.79 9.06 10.94
N SER A 122 -14.27 10.24 10.56
CA SER A 122 -13.45 11.30 10.01
C SER A 122 -13.24 12.43 11.03
N ALA A 123 -12.05 13.03 11.05
CA ALA A 123 -11.79 14.23 11.85
C ALA A 123 -12.33 15.53 11.22
N LEU A 124 -13.12 15.45 10.13
CA LEU A 124 -13.70 16.61 9.43
C LEU A 124 -15.18 16.79 9.79
N ASN A 125 -15.50 18.01 10.23
CA ASN A 125 -16.86 18.52 10.38
C ASN A 125 -17.59 18.56 9.01
N GLU A 126 -18.86 18.15 9.03
CA GLU A 126 -19.95 18.39 8.04
C GLU A 126 -20.27 17.31 6.97
N HIS A 127 -21.53 16.85 7.08
CA HIS A 127 -22.42 16.28 6.06
C HIS A 127 -22.14 14.89 5.47
N LEU A 128 -22.76 13.87 6.08
CA LEU A 128 -23.22 12.66 5.38
C LEU A 128 -24.74 12.80 5.18
N SER A 129 -25.18 12.89 3.93
CA SER A 129 -26.59 12.78 3.49
C SER A 129 -26.88 11.37 3.00
#